data_AF-A0A6L7LHB1-F1
#
_entry.id   AF-A0A6L7LHB1-F1
#
_cell.length_a   1.000
_cell.length_b   1.000
_cell.length_c   1.000
_cell.angle_alpha   90.00
_cell.angle_beta   90.00
_cell.angle_gamma   90.00
#
_symmetry.space_group_name_H-M   'P 1'
#
loop_
_entity.id
_entity.type
_entity.pdbx_description
1 polymer ?
#
loop_
_entity_poly.entity_id
_entity_poly.type
_entity_poly.pdbx_seq_one_letter_code
_entity_poly.pdbx_strand_id
1 'polypeptide(L)'
;MDVPLRVTAPERTLVDLVLHPSRVGGMAEILFMLDCEPYRWKEFDCRKVADYAELLGLEFTAGIVGWWLETWQSELNVSERTLDRLEALRPDETMPLRFPHYHENPVPIRRWRISLPQFLLEELTP
;
A
#
# COMPACT_ATOMS: atom_id res chain seq x y z
N MET A 1 -35.57 11.21 5.33
CA MET A 1 -34.67 11.85 6.32
C MET A 1 -33.35 11.13 6.17
N ASP A 2 -32.35 11.77 5.59
CA ASP A 2 -31.04 11.13 5.41
C ASP A 2 -30.31 11.13 6.75
N VAL A 3 -29.93 9.94 7.22
CA VAL A 3 -29.11 9.77 8.41
C VAL A 3 -27.65 9.76 7.96
N PRO A 4 -26.80 10.71 8.38
CA PRO A 4 -25.40 10.71 7.99
C PRO A 4 -24.70 9.46 8.54
N LEU A 5 -24.16 8.64 7.65
CA LEU A 5 -23.38 7.46 7.99
C LEU A 5 -21.91 7.85 8.16
N ARG A 6 -21.29 7.36 9.23
CA ARG A 6 -19.84 7.49 9.42
C ARG A 6 -19.15 6.34 8.68
N VAL A 7 -18.28 6.69 7.75
CA VAL A 7 -17.47 5.74 6.97
C VAL A 7 -15.99 6.05 7.15
N THR A 8 -15.12 5.08 6.86
CA THR A 8 -13.68 5.32 6.80
C THR A 8 -13.34 6.16 5.56
N ALA A 9 -12.38 7.06 5.72
CA ALA A 9 -11.81 7.79 4.58
C ALA A 9 -10.95 6.82 3.72
N PRO A 10 -10.81 7.06 2.40
CA PRO A 10 -10.03 6.20 1.52
C PRO A 10 -8.60 5.96 2.00
N GLU A 11 -7.95 6.97 2.58
CA GLU A 11 -6.57 6.87 3.09
C GLU A 11 -6.45 5.84 4.22
N ARG A 12 -7.44 5.86 5.15
CA ARG A 12 -7.51 4.86 6.22
C ARG A 12 -7.86 3.49 5.66
N THR A 13 -8.82 3.42 4.75
CA THR A 13 -9.25 2.16 4.13
C THR A 13 -8.06 1.46 3.47
N LEU A 14 -7.24 2.17 2.71
CA LEU A 14 -6.03 1.60 2.08
C LEU A 14 -5.13 0.90 3.10
N VAL A 15 -4.78 1.61 4.18
CA VAL A 15 -3.88 1.08 5.21
C VAL A 15 -4.52 -0.09 5.96
N ASP A 16 -5.82 0.00 6.29
CA ASP A 16 -6.56 -1.05 6.98
C ASP A 16 -6.65 -2.33 6.12
N LEU A 17 -6.76 -2.20 4.79
CA LEU A 17 -6.72 -3.34 3.85
C LEU A 17 -5.36 -4.03 3.89
N VAL A 18 -4.28 -3.27 3.67
CA VAL A 18 -2.89 -3.79 3.68
C VAL A 18 -2.55 -4.44 5.02
N LEU A 19 -3.05 -3.88 6.13
CA LEU A 19 -2.88 -4.43 7.46
C LEU A 19 -3.59 -5.78 7.66
N HIS A 20 -4.75 -5.97 7.05
CA HIS A 20 -5.58 -7.15 7.24
C HIS A 20 -5.93 -7.84 5.91
N PRO A 21 -4.93 -8.33 5.16
CA PRO A 21 -5.15 -8.80 3.80
C PRO A 21 -6.08 -10.01 3.74
N SER A 22 -6.13 -10.82 4.80
CA SER A 22 -7.03 -11.98 4.89
C SER A 22 -8.52 -11.62 4.92
N ARG A 23 -8.89 -10.35 5.12
CA ARG A 23 -10.30 -9.90 5.13
C ARG A 23 -10.83 -9.55 3.74
N VAL A 24 -9.96 -9.51 2.73
CA VAL A 24 -10.26 -9.00 1.38
C VAL A 24 -9.58 -9.85 0.31
N GLY A 25 -9.55 -11.17 0.53
CA GLY A 25 -9.04 -12.17 -0.43
C GLY A 25 -7.51 -12.24 -0.59
N GLY A 26 -6.76 -11.35 0.05
CA GLY A 26 -5.30 -11.41 0.15
C GLY A 26 -4.62 -10.19 -0.44
N MET A 27 -3.29 -10.17 -0.38
CA MET A 27 -2.53 -8.98 -0.83
C MET A 27 -2.69 -8.72 -2.34
N ALA A 28 -2.83 -9.76 -3.17
CA ALA A 28 -2.91 -9.58 -4.62
C ALA A 28 -4.17 -8.81 -5.00
N GLU A 29 -5.32 -9.23 -4.48
CA GLU A 29 -6.61 -8.57 -4.71
C GLU A 29 -6.61 -7.12 -4.22
N ILE A 30 -5.95 -6.84 -3.09
CA ILE A 30 -5.80 -5.48 -2.59
C ILE A 30 -5.00 -4.63 -3.58
N LEU A 31 -3.84 -5.10 -4.02
CA LEU A 31 -2.99 -4.32 -4.91
C LEU A 31 -3.67 -4.05 -6.27
N PHE A 32 -4.42 -5.02 -6.81
CA PHE A 32 -5.26 -4.79 -7.99
C PHE A 32 -6.41 -3.81 -7.72
N MET A 33 -7.02 -3.85 -6.53
CA MET A 33 -8.06 -2.88 -6.16
C MET A 33 -7.49 -1.47 -5.99
N LEU A 34 -6.26 -1.34 -5.48
CA LEU A 34 -5.62 -0.03 -5.29
C LEU A 34 -5.27 0.65 -6.63
N ASP A 35 -5.23 -0.08 -7.73
CA ASP A 35 -5.12 0.47 -9.08
C ASP A 35 -6.45 1.10 -9.59
N CYS A 36 -7.54 0.96 -8.85
CA CYS A 36 -8.84 1.54 -9.23
C CYS A 36 -8.96 3.05 -8.94
N GLU A 37 -9.91 3.69 -9.63
CA GLU A 37 -10.26 5.12 -9.56
C GLU A 37 -10.39 5.76 -8.15
N PRO A 38 -10.89 5.10 -7.08
CA PRO A 38 -11.08 5.74 -5.77
C PRO A 38 -9.82 6.37 -5.16
N TYR A 39 -8.65 5.85 -5.50
CA TYR A 39 -7.37 6.33 -5.00
C TYR A 39 -6.73 7.38 -5.93
N ARG A 40 -7.25 7.53 -7.15
CA ARG A 40 -6.89 8.57 -8.12
C ARG A 40 -7.74 9.84 -7.96
N TRP A 41 -8.64 9.87 -6.98
CA TRP A 41 -9.47 11.03 -6.69
C TRP A 41 -8.65 12.21 -6.16
N LYS A 42 -9.05 13.42 -6.56
CA LYS A 42 -8.41 14.68 -6.16
C LYS A 42 -8.30 14.89 -4.64
N GLU A 43 -9.16 14.24 -3.85
CA GLU A 43 -9.21 14.40 -2.40
C GLU A 43 -8.32 13.41 -1.63
N PHE A 44 -7.71 12.43 -2.31
CA PHE A 44 -6.84 11.44 -1.67
C PHE A 44 -5.54 12.10 -1.16
N ASP A 45 -5.32 12.08 0.16
CA ASP A 45 -4.15 12.69 0.78
C ASP A 45 -3.10 11.66 1.21
N CYS A 46 -2.07 11.49 0.38
CA CYS A 46 -0.96 10.57 0.65
C CYS A 46 -0.22 10.85 1.97
N ARG A 47 -0.29 12.06 2.52
CA ARG A 47 0.31 12.38 3.83
C ARG A 47 -0.46 11.69 4.96
N LYS A 48 -1.79 11.64 4.87
CA LYS A 48 -2.63 10.95 5.88
C LYS A 48 -2.40 9.44 5.87
N VAL A 49 -2.09 8.88 4.71
CA VAL A 49 -1.69 7.48 4.58
C VAL A 49 -0.42 7.23 5.41
N ALA A 50 0.60 8.07 5.23
CA ALA A 50 1.84 7.99 6.02
C ALA A 50 1.60 8.25 7.52
N ASP A 51 0.80 9.27 7.87
CA ASP A 51 0.44 9.56 9.27
C ASP A 51 -0.23 8.34 9.93
N TYR A 52 -1.15 7.67 9.22
CA TYR A 52 -1.86 6.53 9.77
C TYR A 52 -0.99 5.26 9.83
N ALA A 53 -0.12 5.03 8.84
CA ALA A 53 0.87 3.96 8.91
C ALA A 53 1.86 4.15 10.08
N GLU A 54 2.33 5.37 10.32
CA GLU A 54 3.16 5.74 11.49
C GLU A 54 2.44 5.44 12.81
N LEU A 55 1.16 5.82 12.92
CA LEU A 55 0.37 5.56 14.13
C LEU A 55 0.20 4.08 14.43
N LEU A 56 0.10 3.24 13.40
CA LEU A 56 0.00 1.79 13.57
C LEU A 56 1.36 1.17 13.92
N GLY A 57 2.48 1.76 13.49
CA GLY A 57 3.83 1.31 13.82
C GLY A 57 4.17 -0.07 13.28
N LEU A 58 3.52 -0.48 12.18
CA LEU A 58 3.69 -1.81 11.61
C LEU A 58 4.58 -1.76 10.39
N GLU A 59 5.78 -2.32 10.56
CA GLU A 59 6.86 -2.18 9.61
C GLU A 59 6.51 -2.75 8.23
N PHE A 60 5.87 -3.91 8.22
CA PHE A 60 5.44 -4.57 6.99
C PHE A 60 4.44 -3.74 6.19
N THR A 61 3.47 -3.12 6.88
CA THR A 61 2.49 -2.24 6.26
C THR A 61 3.16 -1.02 5.64
N ALA A 62 4.16 -0.43 6.32
CA ALA A 62 4.91 0.69 5.79
C ALA A 62 5.68 0.33 4.51
N GLY A 63 6.28 -0.86 4.45
CA GLY A 63 6.95 -1.36 3.24
C GLY A 63 6.02 -1.46 2.02
N ILE A 64 4.85 -2.07 2.19
CA ILE A 64 3.87 -2.23 1.09
C ILE A 64 3.27 -0.89 0.67
N VAL A 65 2.80 -0.10 1.64
CA VAL A 65 2.18 1.21 1.40
C VAL A 65 3.17 2.16 0.73
N GLY A 66 4.42 2.17 1.20
CA GLY A 66 5.49 2.97 0.62
C GLY A 66 5.80 2.59 -0.81
N TRP A 67 5.94 1.29 -1.11
CA TRP A 67 6.14 0.82 -2.47
C TRP A 67 5.00 1.20 -3.40
N TRP A 68 3.75 1.07 -2.95
CA TRP A 68 2.60 1.46 -3.76
C TRP A 68 2.61 2.98 -4.03
N LEU A 69 2.80 3.80 -3.00
CA LEU A 69 2.89 5.26 -3.16
C LEU A 69 4.05 5.71 -4.05
N GLU A 70 5.20 5.04 -4.00
CA GLU A 70 6.33 5.29 -4.91
C GLU A 70 5.97 4.91 -6.35
N THR A 71 5.32 3.76 -6.55
CA THR A 71 4.88 3.30 -7.88
C THR A 71 3.96 4.33 -8.54
N TRP A 72 3.06 4.92 -7.75
CA TRP A 72 2.06 5.90 -8.19
C TRP A 72 2.46 7.35 -7.94
N GLN A 73 3.75 7.62 -7.70
CA GLN A 73 4.23 8.90 -7.22
C GLN A 73 3.80 10.09 -8.09
N SER A 74 3.89 9.94 -9.41
CA SER A 74 3.52 10.99 -10.37
C SER A 74 2.01 11.28 -10.35
N GLU A 75 1.19 10.24 -10.44
CA GLU A 75 -0.28 10.34 -10.52
C GLU A 75 -0.90 10.88 -9.22
N LEU A 76 -0.32 10.49 -8.07
CA LEU A 76 -0.81 10.90 -6.76
C LEU A 76 -0.07 12.11 -6.18
N ASN A 77 0.85 12.70 -6.94
CA ASN A 77 1.69 13.84 -6.53
C ASN A 77 2.36 13.59 -5.16
N VAL A 78 2.94 12.39 -4.99
CA VAL A 78 3.56 11.98 -3.72
C VAL A 78 4.91 12.67 -3.57
N SER A 79 5.08 13.43 -2.49
CA SER A 79 6.37 14.04 -2.18
C SER A 79 7.37 12.99 -1.68
N GLU A 80 8.66 13.13 -2.02
CA GLU A 80 9.73 12.30 -1.46
C GLU A 80 9.73 12.32 0.08
N ARG A 81 9.41 13.46 0.70
CA ARG A 81 9.28 13.55 2.16
C ARG A 81 8.27 12.55 2.73
N THR A 82 7.17 12.27 2.02
CA THR A 82 6.18 11.26 2.42
C THR A 82 6.77 9.86 2.31
N LEU A 83 7.52 9.59 1.24
CA LEU A 83 8.19 8.31 1.04
C LEU A 83 9.26 8.08 2.10
N ASP A 84 10.12 9.06 2.39
CA ASP A 84 11.17 8.97 3.40
C ASP A 84 10.62 8.62 4.80
N ARG A 85 9.45 9.18 5.15
CA ARG A 85 8.76 8.86 6.42
C ARG A 85 8.37 7.39 6.50
N LEU A 86 7.76 6.86 5.44
CA LEU A 86 7.40 5.44 5.36
C LEU A 86 8.65 4.57 5.29
N GLU A 87 9.69 5.03 4.61
CA GLU A 87 10.94 4.30 4.48
C GLU A 87 11.59 4.10 5.84
N ALA A 88 11.51 5.09 6.72
CA ALA A 88 12.03 5.01 8.09
C ALA A 88 11.28 3.98 8.97
N LEU A 89 10.07 3.57 8.58
CA LEU A 89 9.28 2.55 9.26
C LEU A 89 9.41 1.16 8.64
N ARG A 90 10.07 1.03 7.49
CA ARG A 90 10.13 -0.25 6.76
C ARG A 90 10.72 -1.37 7.63
N PRO A 91 10.48 -2.65 7.29
CA PRO A 91 11.05 -3.77 8.03
C PRO A 91 12.57 -3.73 8.11
N ASP A 92 13.15 -4.31 9.16
CA ASP A 92 14.61 -4.45 9.26
C ASP A 92 15.19 -5.45 8.24
N GLU A 93 14.45 -6.51 7.97
CA GLU A 93 14.78 -7.56 7.02
C GLU A 93 13.80 -7.58 5.84
N THR A 94 14.24 -8.05 4.67
CA THR A 94 13.35 -8.16 3.51
C THR A 94 12.24 -9.17 3.80
N MET A 95 11.00 -8.69 3.90
CA MET A 95 9.85 -9.55 4.19
C MET A 95 9.20 -10.06 2.90
N PRO A 96 9.13 -11.39 2.70
CA PRO A 96 8.42 -11.94 1.56
C PRO A 96 6.92 -11.84 1.78
N LEU A 97 6.23 -11.28 0.78
CA LEU A 97 4.79 -11.41 0.72
C LEU A 97 4.42 -12.85 0.42
N ARG A 98 3.57 -13.43 1.29
CA ARG A 98 3.03 -14.78 1.09
C ARG A 98 1.75 -14.70 0.29
N PHE A 99 1.77 -15.26 -0.91
CA PHE A 99 0.61 -15.40 -1.77
C PHE A 99 0.24 -16.89 -1.84
N PRO A 100 -0.88 -17.32 -1.23
CA PRO A 100 -1.24 -18.74 -1.14
C PRO A 100 -1.36 -19.46 -2.49
N HIS A 101 -1.60 -18.71 -3.58
CA HIS A 101 -1.83 -19.24 -4.93
C HIS A 101 -0.74 -18.87 -5.94
N TYR A 102 0.28 -18.11 -5.53
CA TYR A 102 1.33 -17.63 -6.42
C TYR A 102 2.69 -18.08 -5.89
N HIS A 103 3.25 -19.11 -6.51
CA HIS A 103 4.51 -19.75 -6.08
C HIS A 103 5.75 -19.22 -6.81
N GLU A 104 5.63 -18.11 -7.54
CA GLU A 104 6.63 -17.74 -8.54
C GLU A 104 7.53 -16.57 -8.13
N ASN A 105 8.78 -16.65 -8.61
CA ASN A 105 9.88 -15.69 -8.60
C ASN A 105 9.63 -14.37 -7.83
N PRO A 106 9.89 -14.35 -6.51
CA PRO A 106 9.81 -13.12 -5.75
C PRO A 106 10.93 -12.16 -6.17
N VAL A 107 10.54 -10.97 -6.60
CA VAL A 107 11.44 -9.87 -6.95
C VAL A 107 11.60 -8.96 -5.74
N PRO A 108 12.83 -8.73 -5.25
CA PRO A 108 13.06 -7.87 -4.08
C PRO A 108 12.97 -6.39 -4.45
N ILE A 109 12.17 -5.64 -3.69
CA ILE A 109 12.08 -4.18 -3.76
C ILE A 109 12.93 -3.60 -2.64
N ARG A 110 14.16 -3.20 -2.99
CA ARG A 110 15.22 -2.89 -2.00
C ARG A 110 14.89 -1.71 -1.09
N ARG A 111 14.31 -0.62 -1.64
CA ARG A 111 13.95 0.58 -0.87
C ARG A 111 13.01 0.24 0.29
N TRP A 112 12.05 -0.64 0.02
CA TRP A 112 10.97 -0.97 0.95
C TRP A 112 11.18 -2.26 1.74
N ARG A 113 12.25 -3.00 1.47
CA ARG A 113 12.56 -4.30 2.10
C ARG A 113 11.36 -5.25 2.08
N ILE A 114 10.74 -5.34 0.92
CA ILE A 114 9.69 -6.31 0.61
C ILE A 114 10.10 -7.11 -0.62
N SER A 115 9.45 -8.25 -0.85
CA SER A 115 9.50 -8.91 -2.16
C SER A 115 8.11 -9.22 -2.69
N LEU A 116 7.95 -8.99 -3.99
CA LEU A 116 6.70 -9.12 -4.72
C LEU A 116 6.86 -10.16 -5.84
N PRO A 117 5.86 -11.00 -6.12
CA PRO A 117 5.81 -11.82 -7.31
C PRO A 117 6.00 -10.98 -8.57
N GLN A 118 6.76 -11.52 -9.53
CA GLN A 118 7.06 -10.83 -10.78
C GLN A 118 5.80 -10.36 -11.53
N PHE A 119 4.74 -11.18 -11.60
CA PHE A 119 3.51 -10.81 -12.33
C PHE A 119 2.85 -9.53 -11.80
N LEU A 120 2.91 -9.27 -10.48
CA LEU A 120 2.36 -8.03 -9.92
C LEU A 120 3.13 -6.80 -10.41
N LEU A 121 4.44 -6.92 -10.63
CA LEU A 121 5.24 -5.82 -11.16
C LEU A 121 4.99 -5.59 -12.66
N GLU A 122 4.55 -6.63 -13.37
CA GLU A 122 4.22 -6.55 -14.79
C GLU A 122 2.81 -6.01 -15.03
N GLU A 123 1.87 -6.33 -14.14
CA GLU A 123 0.46 -5.93 -14.26
C GLU A 123 0.16 -4.58 -13.59
N LEU A 124 0.86 -4.23 -12.50
CA LEU A 124 0.66 -2.95 -11.81
C LEU A 124 1.59 -1.89 -12.42
N THR A 125 1.11 -1.27 -13.49
CA THR A 125 1.80 -0.16 -14.17
C THR A 125 1.03 1.15 -13.99
N PRO A 126 1.71 2.30 -13.78
CA PRO A 126 1.08 3.61 -13.80
C PRO A 126 0.16 3.88 -14.99
#